data_AF-A0ABD0RFX5-F1
#
_entry.id   AF-A0ABD0RFX5-F1
#
_cell.length_a   1.000
_cell.length_b   1.000
_cell.length_c   1.000
_cell.angle_alpha   90.00
_cell.angle_beta   90.00
_cell.angle_gamma   90.00
#
_symmetry.space_group_name_H-M   'P 1'
#
loop_
_entity.id
_entity.type
_entity.pdbx_description
1 polymer ?
#
loop_
_entity_poly.entity_id
_entity_poly.type
_entity_poly.pdbx_seq_one_letter_code
_entity_poly.pdbx_strand_id
1 'polypeptide(L)'
;ANRSVDDAVNMRLHFILQHLDKTGTYVGILFVDFSSAFNTIIPTLLQSKLTQLSVLSSICQWITSFLTDRQQLVGLGKFTSSSHNTSTGAPQGCVLSTLLFINNCTSKDPSVKLLKFADDTTVIGLIKDGDESPYRQEVKEIAVWCSHNNLELNTLKTVEMIVDFRKNPPALPPLTIMTSSVTTVETFRFLGTTITQNLKWDNHIDLIVKKA
;
A
#
# COMPACT_ATOMS: atom_id res chain seq x y z
N ALA A 1 1.07 -11.78 17.04
CA ALA A 1 2.34 -12.54 16.99
C ALA A 1 3.42 -11.62 16.46
N ASN A 2 4.52 -11.46 17.22
CA ASN A 2 5.65 -10.56 16.97
C ASN A 2 6.15 -10.60 15.52
N ARG A 3 5.66 -9.71 14.67
CA ARG A 3 6.28 -9.38 13.39
C ARG A 3 6.64 -7.92 13.49
N SER A 4 7.92 -7.63 13.68
CA SER A 4 8.41 -6.25 13.66
C SER A 4 8.35 -5.71 12.22
N VAL A 5 8.45 -4.40 12.08
CA VAL A 5 8.67 -3.76 10.78
C VAL A 5 9.92 -4.33 10.10
N ASP A 6 10.96 -4.59 10.88
CA ASP A 6 12.23 -5.14 10.39
C ASP A 6 12.06 -6.57 9.85
N ASP A 7 11.28 -7.42 10.52
CA ASP A 7 10.99 -8.78 10.03
C ASP A 7 10.29 -8.74 8.67
N ALA A 8 9.36 -7.79 8.51
CA ALA A 8 8.65 -7.61 7.26
C ALA A 8 9.60 -7.16 6.14
N VAL A 9 10.46 -6.17 6.40
CA VAL A 9 11.46 -5.68 5.43
C VAL A 9 12.49 -6.77 5.09
N ASN A 10 13.01 -7.49 6.08
CA ASN A 10 14.01 -8.54 5.88
C ASN A 10 13.47 -9.73 5.10
N MET A 11 12.27 -10.22 5.44
CA MET A 11 11.63 -11.30 4.70
C MET A 11 11.37 -10.91 3.23
N ARG A 12 11.02 -9.65 2.98
CA ARG A 12 10.81 -9.10 1.62
C ARG A 12 12.11 -9.09 0.82
N LEU A 13 13.18 -8.55 1.40
CA LEU A 13 14.47 -8.47 0.73
C LEU A 13 15.03 -9.85 0.45
N HIS A 14 14.90 -10.78 1.39
CA HIS A 14 15.31 -12.17 1.18
C HIS A 14 14.63 -12.78 -0.05
N PHE A 15 13.32 -12.59 -0.20
CA PHE A 15 12.56 -13.12 -1.34
C PHE A 15 12.95 -12.46 -2.67
N ILE A 16 13.16 -11.14 -2.65
CA ILE A 16 13.65 -10.37 -3.82
C ILE A 16 15.02 -10.90 -4.26
N LEU A 17 15.96 -11.03 -3.33
CA LEU A 17 17.31 -11.52 -3.60
C LEU A 17 17.28 -12.96 -4.14
N GLN A 18 16.50 -13.85 -3.54
CA GLN A 18 16.37 -15.24 -3.99
C GLN A 18 15.83 -15.35 -5.43
N HIS A 19 14.97 -14.41 -5.85
CA HIS A 19 14.52 -14.36 -7.24
C HIS A 19 15.60 -13.82 -8.17
N LEU A 20 16.31 -12.77 -7.76
CA LEU A 20 17.37 -12.11 -8.54
C LEU A 20 18.62 -12.97 -8.75
N ASP A 21 18.85 -13.99 -7.92
CA ASP A 21 19.93 -14.96 -8.10
C ASP A 21 19.75 -15.82 -9.38
N LYS A 22 18.56 -15.82 -9.98
CA LYS A 22 18.28 -16.56 -11.21
C LYS A 22 18.70 -15.75 -12.44
N THR A 23 19.09 -16.45 -13.50
CA THR A 23 19.43 -15.78 -14.76
C THR A 23 18.17 -15.28 -15.47
N GLY A 24 18.23 -14.09 -16.05
CA GLY A 24 17.13 -13.54 -16.86
C GLY A 24 15.97 -12.96 -16.06
N THR A 25 16.11 -12.83 -14.73
CA THR A 25 15.09 -12.29 -13.84
C THR A 25 15.40 -10.86 -13.39
N TYR A 26 14.35 -10.12 -13.06
CA TYR A 26 14.40 -8.83 -12.37
C TYR A 26 13.13 -8.65 -11.53
N VAL A 27 13.08 -7.61 -10.71
CA VAL A 27 11.96 -7.34 -9.80
C VAL A 27 11.42 -5.93 -10.01
N GLY A 28 10.10 -5.83 -10.14
CA GLY A 28 9.37 -4.56 -10.04
C GLY A 28 8.74 -4.41 -8.67
N ILE A 29 8.95 -3.27 -8.02
CA ILE A 29 8.40 -2.95 -6.70
C ILE A 29 7.55 -1.69 -6.83
N LEU A 30 6.23 -1.82 -6.70
CA LEU A 30 5.31 -0.70 -6.65
C LEU A 30 5.01 -0.33 -5.20
N PHE A 31 5.35 0.89 -4.80
CA PHE A 31 4.94 1.47 -3.52
C PHE A 31 3.67 2.26 -3.75
N VAL A 32 2.55 1.74 -3.24
CA VAL A 32 1.21 2.30 -3.43
C VAL A 32 0.88 3.25 -2.29
N ASP A 33 0.51 4.48 -2.64
CA ASP A 33 0.03 5.49 -1.70
C ASP A 33 -1.46 5.75 -1.95
N PHE A 34 -2.26 5.77 -0.88
CA PHE A 34 -3.69 6.07 -0.95
C PHE A 34 -3.96 7.53 -0.56
N SER A 35 -4.73 8.23 -1.39
CA SER A 35 -5.24 9.56 -1.06
C SER A 35 -6.25 9.45 0.08
N SER A 36 -5.86 9.89 1.28
CA SER A 36 -6.76 10.06 2.44
C SER A 36 -7.67 8.85 2.70
N ALA A 37 -7.10 7.65 2.71
CA ALA A 37 -7.74 6.36 3.02
C ALA A 37 -8.78 6.41 4.17
N PHE A 38 -8.51 7.21 5.20
CA PHE A 38 -9.40 7.38 6.35
C PHE A 38 -10.67 8.16 6.04
N ASN A 39 -10.63 9.11 5.10
CA ASN A 39 -11.76 9.99 4.77
C ASN A 39 -12.76 9.33 3.82
N THR A 40 -12.39 8.22 3.20
CA THR A 40 -13.17 7.62 2.12
C THR A 40 -13.94 6.36 2.52
N ILE A 41 -13.87 5.96 3.80
CA ILE A 41 -14.57 4.78 4.34
C ILE A 41 -16.08 4.96 4.23
N ILE A 42 -16.76 4.03 3.57
CA ILE A 42 -18.22 3.97 3.52
C ILE A 42 -18.72 2.94 4.55
N PRO A 43 -19.49 3.34 5.58
CA PRO A 43 -19.93 2.44 6.66
C PRO A 43 -20.70 1.21 6.16
N THR A 44 -21.55 1.36 5.15
CA THR A 44 -22.35 0.26 4.58
C THR A 44 -21.47 -0.78 3.88
N LEU A 45 -20.46 -0.33 3.12
CA LEU A 45 -19.50 -1.23 2.47
C LEU A 45 -18.65 -1.98 3.51
N LEU A 46 -18.20 -1.28 4.57
CA LEU A 46 -17.47 -1.90 5.67
C LEU A 46 -18.32 -2.97 6.36
N GLN A 47 -19.59 -2.69 6.64
CA GLN A 47 -20.48 -3.64 7.30
C GLN A 47 -20.63 -4.93 6.51
N SER A 48 -20.80 -4.83 5.19
CA SER A 48 -20.85 -6.00 4.29
C SER A 48 -19.59 -6.84 4.38
N LYS A 49 -18.41 -6.21 4.39
CA LYS A 49 -17.13 -6.91 4.55
C LYS A 49 -16.99 -7.58 5.91
N LEU A 50 -17.31 -6.88 7.00
CA LEU A 50 -17.23 -7.46 8.36
C LEU A 50 -18.14 -8.67 8.50
N THR A 51 -19.32 -8.63 7.85
CA THR A 51 -20.25 -9.76 7.82
C THR A 51 -19.68 -10.94 7.04
N GLN A 52 -19.02 -10.71 5.90
CA GLN A 52 -18.30 -11.75 5.15
C GLN A 52 -17.16 -12.37 5.97
N LEU A 53 -16.53 -11.60 6.84
CA LEU A 53 -15.48 -12.06 7.76
C LEU A 53 -16.01 -12.77 9.00
N SER A 54 -17.32 -13.06 9.06
CA SER A 54 -17.97 -13.72 10.20
C SER A 54 -17.77 -12.98 11.52
N VAL A 55 -17.63 -11.64 11.47
CA VAL A 55 -17.63 -10.80 12.67
C VAL A 55 -19.03 -10.80 13.28
N LEU A 56 -19.11 -10.82 14.62
CA LEU A 56 -20.37 -10.79 15.35
C LEU A 56 -21.24 -9.60 14.93
N SER A 57 -22.53 -9.85 14.69
CA SER A 57 -23.48 -8.82 14.24
C SER A 57 -23.55 -7.61 15.17
N SER A 58 -23.43 -7.81 16.48
CA SER A 58 -23.37 -6.75 17.49
C SER A 58 -22.15 -5.84 17.32
N ILE A 59 -20.99 -6.41 17.00
CA ILE A 59 -19.77 -5.65 16.70
C ILE A 59 -19.94 -4.90 15.38
N CYS A 60 -20.46 -5.56 14.34
CA CYS A 60 -20.74 -4.89 13.05
C CYS A 60 -21.67 -3.67 13.23
N GLN A 61 -22.75 -3.82 13.99
CA GLN A 61 -23.68 -2.73 14.29
C GLN A 61 -23.03 -1.61 15.10
N TRP A 62 -22.22 -1.95 16.11
CA TRP A 62 -21.45 -0.98 16.89
C TRP A 62 -20.49 -0.20 15.99
N ILE A 63 -19.75 -0.88 15.10
CA ILE A 63 -18.84 -0.25 14.14
C ILE A 63 -19.61 0.68 13.19
N THR A 64 -20.73 0.23 12.62
CA THR A 64 -21.55 1.06 11.72
C THR A 64 -22.09 2.29 12.46
N SER A 65 -22.59 2.13 13.69
CA SER A 65 -23.08 3.24 14.52
C SER A 65 -21.94 4.20 14.90
N PHE A 66 -20.76 3.69 15.20
CA PHE A 66 -19.58 4.49 15.49
C PHE A 66 -19.14 5.33 14.28
N LEU A 67 -19.40 4.84 13.06
CA LEU A 67 -18.99 5.51 11.83
C LEU A 67 -20.05 6.40 11.17
N THR A 68 -21.29 6.36 11.64
CA THR A 68 -22.44 7.06 11.05
C THR A 68 -22.88 8.22 11.94
N ASP A 69 -23.37 9.29 11.32
CA ASP A 69 -23.98 10.46 11.99
C ASP A 69 -23.09 11.11 13.05
N ARG A 70 -21.77 11.14 12.80
CA ARG A 70 -20.80 11.74 13.70
C ARG A 70 -20.84 13.25 13.53
N GLN A 71 -20.91 13.96 14.65
CA GLN A 71 -20.75 15.41 14.67
C GLN A 71 -19.28 15.81 14.78
N GLN A 72 -18.85 16.69 13.90
CA GLN A 72 -17.51 17.28 13.90
C GLN A 72 -17.61 18.79 13.97
N LEU A 73 -16.68 19.41 14.71
CA LEU A 73 -16.54 20.85 14.84
C LEU A 73 -15.04 21.20 14.81
N VAL A 74 -14.73 22.38 14.30
CA VAL A 74 -13.36 22.90 14.19
C VAL A 74 -13.20 24.01 15.21
N GLY A 75 -12.21 23.85 16.11
CA GLY A 75 -11.80 24.89 17.05
C GLY A 75 -10.54 25.59 16.56
N LEU A 76 -10.58 26.92 16.45
CA LEU A 76 -9.41 27.75 16.18
C LEU A 76 -9.26 28.80 17.30
N GLY A 77 -8.41 28.50 18.28
CA GLY A 77 -8.24 29.33 19.47
C GLY A 77 -9.52 29.38 20.30
N LYS A 78 -10.19 30.55 20.32
CA LYS A 78 -11.43 30.78 21.07
C LYS A 78 -12.70 30.60 20.23
N PHE A 79 -12.54 30.40 18.91
CA PHE A 79 -13.65 30.28 17.98
C PHE A 79 -13.93 28.82 17.67
N THR A 80 -15.21 28.46 17.63
CA THR A 80 -15.68 27.12 17.28
C THR A 80 -16.62 27.22 16.09
N SER A 81 -16.45 26.34 15.10
CA SER A 81 -17.37 26.25 13.95
C SER A 81 -18.73 25.71 14.36
N SER A 82 -19.70 25.83 13.45
CA SER A 82 -20.92 25.01 13.51
C SER A 82 -20.58 23.52 13.48
N SER A 83 -21.43 22.72 14.11
CA SER A 83 -21.37 21.25 14.03
C SER A 83 -21.75 20.79 12.62
N HIS A 84 -20.95 19.89 12.06
CA HIS A 84 -21.23 19.22 10.79
C HIS A 84 -21.35 17.72 11.02
N ASN A 85 -22.43 17.13 10.51
CA ASN A 85 -22.60 15.67 10.52
C ASN A 85 -21.80 15.06 9.37
N THR A 86 -21.04 14.00 9.67
CA THR A 86 -20.37 13.17 8.69
C THR A 86 -20.69 11.70 8.93
N SER A 87 -21.04 11.02 7.85
CA SER A 87 -21.27 9.57 7.80
C SER A 87 -20.28 8.88 6.87
N THR A 88 -19.17 9.55 6.54
CA THR A 88 -18.11 9.06 5.66
C THR A 88 -16.75 9.22 6.33
N GLY A 89 -15.86 8.28 6.07
CA GLY A 89 -14.56 8.20 6.69
C GLY A 89 -14.58 7.68 8.13
N ALA A 90 -13.42 7.67 8.77
CA ALA A 90 -13.22 7.36 10.18
C ALA A 90 -12.46 8.52 10.86
N PRO A 91 -12.62 8.69 12.19
CA PRO A 91 -11.83 9.65 12.95
C PRO A 91 -10.32 9.41 12.76
N GLN A 92 -9.53 10.48 12.71
CA GLN A 92 -8.08 10.38 12.63
C GLN A 92 -7.55 9.62 13.87
N GLY A 93 -6.66 8.64 13.64
CA GLY A 93 -6.18 7.74 14.71
C GLY A 93 -7.10 6.56 15.02
N CYS A 94 -8.16 6.35 14.25
CA CYS A 94 -9.01 5.18 14.38
C CYS A 94 -8.30 3.93 13.82
N VAL A 95 -7.98 2.98 14.71
CA VAL A 95 -7.32 1.69 14.39
C VAL A 95 -8.17 0.79 13.47
N LEU A 96 -9.48 1.06 13.36
CA LEU A 96 -10.38 0.30 12.49
C LEU A 96 -10.08 0.46 11.00
N SER A 97 -9.41 1.54 10.58
CA SER A 97 -9.01 1.70 9.18
C SER A 97 -8.11 0.55 8.74
N THR A 98 -7.18 0.12 9.60
CA THR A 98 -6.27 -0.97 9.32
C THR A 98 -7.03 -2.27 9.02
N LEU A 99 -8.15 -2.52 9.70
CA LEU A 99 -9.01 -3.68 9.46
C LEU A 99 -9.65 -3.69 8.06
N LEU A 100 -9.95 -2.51 7.50
CA LEU A 100 -10.51 -2.36 6.15
C LEU A 100 -9.52 -2.68 5.04
N PHE A 101 -8.25 -2.35 5.27
CA PHE A 101 -7.19 -2.52 4.27
C PHE A 101 -6.63 -3.94 4.24
N ILE A 102 -6.61 -4.64 5.38
CA ILE A 102 -5.87 -5.90 5.53
C ILE A 102 -6.49 -7.06 4.73
N ASN A 103 -7.81 -7.15 4.60
CA ASN A 103 -8.39 -8.49 4.47
C ASN A 103 -8.90 -8.94 3.08
N ASN A 104 -8.40 -8.40 1.96
CA ASN A 104 -8.80 -8.96 0.63
C ASN A 104 -7.88 -8.65 -0.56
N CYS A 105 -6.61 -8.26 -0.34
CA CYS A 105 -5.63 -8.17 -1.43
C CYS A 105 -4.60 -9.28 -1.28
N THR A 106 -4.99 -10.50 -1.63
CA THR A 106 -4.05 -11.56 -1.92
C THR A 106 -3.89 -11.62 -3.43
N SER A 107 -2.66 -11.56 -3.93
CA SER A 107 -2.42 -11.80 -5.36
C SER A 107 -2.84 -13.22 -5.70
N LYS A 108 -3.47 -13.37 -6.87
CA LYS A 108 -3.83 -14.68 -7.43
C LYS A 108 -2.65 -15.33 -8.14
N ASP A 109 -1.63 -14.56 -8.49
CA ASP A 109 -0.47 -15.03 -9.26
C ASP A 109 0.72 -15.31 -8.34
N PRO A 110 1.38 -16.50 -8.43
CA PRO A 110 2.54 -16.81 -7.59
C PRO A 110 3.75 -15.89 -7.84
N SER A 111 3.84 -15.27 -9.03
CA SER A 111 4.89 -14.32 -9.42
C SER A 111 4.66 -12.91 -8.90
N VAL A 112 3.49 -12.63 -8.29
CA VAL A 112 3.22 -11.32 -7.68
C VAL A 112 2.97 -11.49 -6.19
N LYS A 113 3.59 -10.64 -5.38
CA LYS A 113 3.38 -10.59 -3.93
C LYS A 113 2.78 -9.25 -3.55
N LEU A 114 1.62 -9.31 -2.92
CA LEU A 114 1.00 -8.16 -2.28
C LEU A 114 1.37 -8.15 -0.81
N LEU A 115 1.91 -7.03 -0.37
CA LEU A 115 2.25 -6.80 1.01
C LEU A 115 1.52 -5.59 1.50
N LYS A 116 0.88 -5.74 2.65
CA LYS A 116 0.14 -4.68 3.31
C LYS A 116 0.67 -4.52 4.72
N PHE A 117 0.99 -3.29 5.09
CA PHE A 117 1.33 -2.92 6.44
C PHE A 117 0.53 -1.66 6.79
N ALA A 118 -0.59 -1.85 7.49
CA ALA A 118 -1.59 -0.80 7.71
C ALA A 118 -2.06 -0.15 6.39
N ASP A 119 -1.71 1.12 6.17
CA ASP A 119 -1.99 1.93 4.98
C ASP A 119 -0.96 1.74 3.85
N ASP A 120 0.27 1.33 4.17
CA ASP A 120 1.29 1.05 3.18
C ASP A 120 1.00 -0.26 2.43
N THR A 121 0.80 -0.16 1.11
CA THR A 121 0.67 -1.32 0.23
C THR A 121 1.84 -1.38 -0.74
N THR A 122 2.45 -2.55 -0.89
CA THR A 122 3.55 -2.80 -1.82
C THR A 122 3.22 -3.99 -2.71
N VAL A 123 3.39 -3.82 -4.01
CA VAL A 123 3.27 -4.88 -5.01
C VAL A 123 4.67 -5.25 -5.46
N ILE A 124 5.02 -6.52 -5.35
CA ILE A 124 6.32 -7.03 -5.81
C ILE A 124 6.06 -7.99 -6.96
N GLY A 125 6.45 -7.59 -8.17
CA GLY A 125 6.44 -8.43 -9.36
C GLY A 125 7.78 -9.16 -9.53
N LEU A 126 7.75 -10.48 -9.49
CA LEU A 126 8.88 -11.34 -9.79
C LEU A 126 8.92 -11.63 -11.29
N ILE A 127 9.70 -10.85 -12.02
CA ILE A 127 9.67 -10.90 -13.48
C ILE A 127 10.75 -11.85 -13.98
N LYS A 128 10.37 -12.70 -14.93
CA LYS A 128 11.25 -13.68 -15.57
C LYS A 128 11.16 -13.53 -17.08
N ASP A 129 12.31 -13.57 -17.74
CA ASP A 129 12.41 -13.54 -19.21
C ASP A 129 11.73 -12.32 -19.86
N GLY A 130 11.54 -11.23 -19.11
CA GLY A 130 10.88 -10.02 -19.59
C GLY A 130 9.35 -10.01 -19.50
N ASP A 131 8.71 -11.08 -19.02
CA ASP A 131 7.25 -11.15 -18.93
C ASP A 131 6.72 -10.40 -17.70
N GLU A 132 6.32 -9.14 -17.90
CA GLU A 132 5.69 -8.29 -16.88
C GLU A 132 4.17 -8.46 -16.80
N SER A 133 3.57 -9.33 -17.62
CA SER A 133 2.11 -9.40 -17.73
C SER A 133 1.41 -9.69 -16.40
N PRO A 134 1.90 -10.60 -15.52
CA PRO A 134 1.25 -10.85 -14.24
C PRO A 134 1.31 -9.64 -13.31
N TYR A 135 2.48 -9.00 -13.25
CA TYR A 135 2.71 -7.81 -12.43
C TYR A 135 1.81 -6.64 -12.87
N ARG A 136 1.78 -6.33 -14.16
CA ARG A 136 0.92 -5.27 -14.71
C ARG A 136 -0.56 -5.56 -14.54
N GLN A 137 -0.95 -6.84 -14.66
CA GLN A 137 -2.32 -7.26 -14.43
C GLN A 137 -2.72 -7.06 -12.97
N GLU A 138 -1.88 -7.46 -12.01
CA GLU A 138 -2.15 -7.27 -10.59
C GLU A 138 -2.27 -5.77 -10.23
N VAL A 139 -1.40 -4.91 -10.78
CA VAL A 139 -1.49 -3.45 -10.58
C VAL A 139 -2.83 -2.89 -11.06
N LYS A 140 -3.35 -3.37 -12.20
CA LYS A 140 -4.69 -3.00 -12.68
C LYS A 140 -5.79 -3.52 -11.75
N GLU A 141 -5.67 -4.76 -11.27
CA GLU A 141 -6.64 -5.34 -10.33
C GLU A 141 -6.70 -4.57 -9.02
N ILE A 142 -5.56 -4.08 -8.52
CA ILE A 142 -5.53 -3.19 -7.36
C ILE A 142 -6.26 -1.88 -7.65
N ALA A 143 -6.01 -1.23 -8.80
CA ALA A 143 -6.71 0.01 -9.15
C ALA A 143 -8.23 -0.18 -9.24
N VAL A 144 -8.68 -1.29 -9.84
CA VAL A 144 -10.09 -1.68 -9.89
C VAL A 144 -10.63 -1.95 -8.49
N TRP A 145 -9.89 -2.68 -7.65
CA TRP A 145 -10.26 -2.93 -6.27
C TRP A 145 -10.40 -1.62 -5.49
N CYS A 146 -9.49 -0.66 -5.68
CA CYS A 146 -9.58 0.66 -5.02
C CYS A 146 -10.88 1.37 -5.36
N SER A 147 -11.24 1.41 -6.65
CA SER A 147 -12.50 2.00 -7.12
C SER A 147 -13.73 1.36 -6.46
N HIS A 148 -13.81 0.03 -6.41
CA HIS A 148 -14.92 -0.67 -5.73
C HIS A 148 -14.97 -0.43 -4.21
N ASN A 149 -13.84 -0.06 -3.62
CA ASN A 149 -13.71 0.14 -2.19
C ASN A 149 -13.80 1.61 -1.76
N ASN A 150 -14.16 2.50 -2.69
CA ASN A 150 -14.13 3.94 -2.50
C ASN A 150 -12.76 4.40 -1.95
N LEU A 151 -11.68 3.84 -2.51
CA LEU A 151 -10.31 4.22 -2.21
C LEU A 151 -9.75 4.95 -3.42
N GLU A 152 -9.11 6.07 -3.16
CA GLU A 152 -8.44 6.84 -4.19
C GLU A 152 -6.94 6.57 -4.13
N LEU A 153 -6.38 6.16 -5.26
CA LEU A 153 -4.93 5.98 -5.40
C LEU A 153 -4.27 7.33 -5.67
N ASN A 154 -3.22 7.63 -4.92
CA ASN A 154 -2.40 8.79 -5.19
C ASN A 154 -1.34 8.43 -6.23
N THR A 155 -1.67 8.58 -7.51
CA THR A 155 -0.76 8.24 -8.61
C THR A 155 0.52 9.09 -8.61
N LEU A 156 0.51 10.27 -8.01
CA LEU A 156 1.68 11.15 -7.90
C LEU A 156 2.67 10.72 -6.82
N LYS A 157 2.17 10.11 -5.74
CA LYS A 157 3.01 9.57 -4.66
C LYS A 157 3.29 8.08 -4.81
N THR A 158 2.50 7.39 -5.62
CA THR A 158 2.76 6.01 -6.02
C THR A 158 3.97 5.97 -6.93
N VAL A 159 4.96 5.17 -6.56
CA VAL A 159 6.24 5.09 -7.30
C VAL A 159 6.62 3.64 -7.53
N GLU A 160 7.31 3.41 -8.64
CA GLU A 160 7.87 2.11 -9.00
C GLU A 160 9.38 2.12 -8.81
N MET A 161 9.93 1.02 -8.30
CA MET A 161 11.36 0.77 -8.28
C MET A 161 11.64 -0.52 -9.03
N ILE A 162 12.54 -0.46 -10.00
CA ILE A 162 13.01 -1.64 -10.73
C ILE A 162 14.36 -2.05 -10.15
N VAL A 163 14.46 -3.31 -9.72
CA VAL A 163 15.70 -3.93 -9.27
C VAL A 163 16.13 -4.93 -10.33
N ASP A 164 17.19 -4.61 -11.06
CA ASP A 164 17.69 -5.40 -12.18
C ASP A 164 19.21 -5.49 -12.16
N PHE A 165 19.74 -6.71 -12.02
CA PHE A 165 21.18 -6.99 -12.00
C PHE A 165 21.69 -7.61 -13.30
N ARG A 166 20.86 -7.66 -14.35
CA ARG A 166 21.28 -8.14 -15.67
C ARG A 166 22.30 -7.15 -16.25
N LYS A 167 23.33 -7.66 -16.94
CA LYS A 167 24.41 -6.83 -17.51
C LYS A 167 23.92 -5.79 -18.52
N ASN A 168 22.95 -6.15 -19.35
CA ASN A 168 22.39 -5.30 -20.41
C ASN A 168 20.85 -5.39 -20.35
N PRO A 169 20.21 -4.67 -19.43
CA PRO A 169 18.76 -4.69 -19.33
C PRO A 169 18.14 -3.96 -20.53
N PRO A 170 17.08 -4.52 -21.15
CA PRO A 170 16.33 -3.80 -22.18
C PRO A 170 15.61 -2.60 -21.57
N ALA A 171 15.30 -1.60 -22.39
CA ALA A 171 14.43 -0.51 -21.97
C ALA A 171 13.03 -1.06 -21.67
N LEU A 172 12.54 -0.81 -20.46
CA LEU A 172 11.22 -1.25 -20.02
C LEU A 172 10.18 -0.16 -20.31
N PRO A 173 8.97 -0.51 -20.79
CA PRO A 173 7.90 0.45 -20.96
C PRO A 173 7.44 0.98 -19.59
N PRO A 174 7.02 2.24 -19.47
CA PRO A 174 6.56 2.79 -18.20
C PRO A 174 5.34 2.02 -17.67
N LEU A 175 5.26 1.85 -16.35
CA LEU A 175 4.06 1.34 -15.70
C LEU A 175 2.98 2.42 -15.71
N THR A 176 1.75 2.05 -16.08
CA THR A 176 0.60 2.95 -16.09
C THR A 176 -0.49 2.44 -15.17
N ILE A 177 -1.04 3.34 -14.35
CA ILE A 177 -2.20 3.08 -13.50
C ILE A 177 -3.35 3.94 -14.01
N MET A 178 -4.41 3.28 -14.47
CA MET A 178 -5.55 3.91 -15.16
C MET A 178 -5.09 4.67 -16.42
N THR A 179 -4.80 5.97 -16.30
CA THR A 179 -4.32 6.84 -17.38
C THR A 179 -3.02 7.58 -17.02
N SER A 180 -2.53 7.43 -15.79
CA SER A 180 -1.34 8.12 -15.29
C SER A 180 -0.12 7.21 -15.39
N SER A 181 1.01 7.76 -15.85
CA SER A 181 2.31 7.08 -15.74
C SER A 181 2.77 7.11 -14.29
N VAL A 182 3.23 5.97 -13.80
CA VAL A 182 3.89 5.86 -12.50
C VAL A 182 5.32 6.36 -12.64
N THR A 183 5.81 7.07 -11.64
CA THR A 183 7.20 7.55 -11.62
C THR A 183 8.12 6.43 -11.16
N THR A 184 9.18 6.15 -11.92
CA THR A 184 10.22 5.22 -11.51
C THR A 184 11.26 5.94 -10.63
N VAL A 185 11.64 5.33 -9.51
CA VAL A 185 12.60 5.88 -8.55
C VAL A 185 13.74 4.91 -8.26
N GLU A 186 14.93 5.46 -8.02
CA GLU A 186 16.11 4.66 -7.67
C GLU A 186 16.23 4.42 -6.16
N THR A 187 15.59 5.25 -5.34
CA THR A 187 15.65 5.20 -3.88
C THR A 187 14.28 5.55 -3.31
N PHE A 188 13.82 4.78 -2.33
CA PHE A 188 12.54 5.01 -1.67
C PHE A 188 12.63 4.70 -0.17
N ARG A 189 11.98 5.53 0.66
CA ARG A 189 11.93 5.33 2.10
C ARG A 189 10.65 4.58 2.47
N PHE A 190 10.80 3.31 2.84
CA PHE A 190 9.71 2.41 3.13
C PHE A 190 9.77 1.93 4.59
N LEU A 191 8.70 2.16 5.35
CA LEU A 191 8.59 1.81 6.77
C LEU A 191 9.80 2.27 7.63
N GLY A 192 10.38 3.41 7.30
CA GLY A 192 11.55 3.97 8.00
C GLY A 192 12.90 3.59 7.41
N THR A 193 12.96 2.56 6.56
CA THR A 193 14.17 2.05 5.91
C THR A 193 14.31 2.61 4.50
N THR A 194 15.51 3.05 4.13
CA THR A 194 15.77 3.53 2.77
C THR A 194 16.24 2.36 1.91
N ILE A 195 15.45 2.02 0.89
CA ILE A 195 15.76 0.95 -0.07
C ILE A 195 16.23 1.61 -1.36
N THR A 196 17.26 1.04 -1.98
CA THR A 196 17.82 1.50 -3.26
C THR A 196 17.69 0.40 -4.32
N GLN A 197 17.63 0.78 -5.59
CA GLN A 197 17.54 -0.15 -6.72
C GLN A 197 18.71 -1.13 -6.82
N ASN A 198 19.88 -0.76 -6.27
CA ASN A 198 21.06 -1.63 -6.21
C ASN A 198 21.10 -2.51 -4.96
N LEU A 199 20.07 -2.43 -4.10
CA LEU A 199 19.95 -3.08 -2.80
C LEU A 199 21.18 -2.88 -1.87
N LYS A 200 21.93 -1.79 -2.07
CA LYS A 200 23.03 -1.40 -1.20
C LYS A 200 22.52 -0.57 -0.02
N TRP A 201 23.15 -0.77 1.12
CA TRP A 201 22.74 -0.14 2.38
C TRP A 201 23.42 1.20 2.67
N ASP A 202 24.41 1.59 1.85
CA ASP A 202 25.25 2.78 2.08
C ASP A 202 24.39 4.04 2.35
N ASN A 203 23.39 4.30 1.51
CA ASN A 203 22.46 5.44 1.67
C ASN A 203 21.65 5.37 2.98
N HIS A 204 21.25 4.18 3.40
CA HIS A 204 20.48 4.01 4.64
C HIS A 204 21.36 4.25 5.87
N ILE A 205 22.58 3.70 5.86
CA ILE A 205 23.57 3.87 6.93
C ILE A 205 23.93 5.35 7.07
N ASP A 206 24.22 6.04 5.97
CA ASP A 206 24.53 7.48 5.98
C ASP A 206 23.39 8.33 6.56
N LEU A 207 22.13 7.98 6.26
CA LEU A 207 20.96 8.69 6.78
C LEU A 207 20.74 8.45 8.28
N ILE A 208 21.05 7.25 8.79
CA ILE A 208 21.00 6.95 10.22
C ILE A 208 22.13 7.67 10.95
N VAL A 209 23.36 7.59 10.43
CA VAL A 209 24.54 8.24 11.03
C VAL A 209 24.37 9.75 11.10
N LYS A 210 23.76 10.39 10.10
CA LYS A 210 23.45 11.84 10.12
C LYS A 210 22.35 12.23 11.10
N LYS A 211 21.53 11.28 11.57
CA LYS A 211 20.46 11.53 12.55
C LYS A 211 20.90 11.27 13.99
N ALA A 212 22.01 10.58 14.19
CA ALA A 212 22.64 10.35 15.49
C ALA A 212 23.49 11.57 15.90
#